data_AF-A0A170YLC6-F1
#
_entry.id   AF-A0A170YLC6-F1
#
_cell.length_a   1.000
_cell.length_b   1.000
_cell.length_c   1.000
_cell.angle_alpha   90.00
_cell.angle_beta   90.00
_cell.angle_gamma   90.00
#
_symmetry.space_group_name_H-M   'P 1'
#
loop_
_entity.id
_entity.type
_entity.pdbx_description
1 polymer ?
#
loop_
_entity_poly.entity_id
_entity_poly.type
_entity_poly.pdbx_seq_one_letter_code
_entity_poly.pdbx_strand_id
1 'polypeptide(L)'
;MKIKFINYGICIICCLMLVSCFDNEIYFDLTNQTICSCNKQRIINLYIDGSNSTNFYHWILKPNKKGASSVSIRTENSNYVIENMWNEDVSKKFRLQPNTEYEIRNNTFGDAAGGKLTIKTNNKGVVIYADKTSCQ
;
A
#
# COMPACT_ATOMS: atom_id res chain seq x y z
N MET A 1 -5.91 39.54 -31.58
CA MET A 1 -5.04 39.25 -30.42
C MET A 1 -5.71 38.52 -29.25
N LYS A 2 -7.04 38.63 -29.05
CA LYS A 2 -7.77 38.00 -27.92
C LYS A 2 -7.88 36.46 -27.98
N ILE A 3 -7.94 35.87 -29.18
CA ILE A 3 -8.12 34.42 -29.39
C ILE A 3 -6.90 33.61 -28.92
N LYS A 4 -5.67 34.16 -29.06
CA LYS A 4 -4.44 33.48 -28.62
C LYS A 4 -4.40 33.31 -27.10
N PHE A 5 -4.81 34.33 -26.33
CA PHE A 5 -4.84 34.27 -24.85
C PHE A 5 -5.84 33.24 -24.30
N ILE A 6 -6.98 33.07 -24.96
CA ILE A 6 -7.98 32.05 -24.58
C ILE A 6 -7.41 30.65 -24.79
N ASN A 7 -6.71 30.39 -25.91
CA ASN A 7 -6.07 29.10 -26.17
C ASN A 7 -4.95 28.78 -25.18
N TYR A 8 -4.13 29.77 -24.78
CA TYR A 8 -3.11 29.58 -23.74
C TYR A 8 -3.75 29.29 -22.37
N GLY A 9 -4.84 29.97 -22.01
CA GLY A 9 -5.58 29.73 -20.77
C GLY A 9 -6.16 28.31 -20.69
N ILE A 10 -6.73 27.81 -21.80
CA ILE A 10 -7.25 26.44 -21.89
C ILE A 10 -6.13 25.41 -21.73
N CYS A 11 -4.97 25.61 -22.37
CA CYS A 11 -3.82 24.70 -22.18
C CYS A 11 -3.32 24.67 -20.73
N ILE A 12 -3.25 25.83 -20.04
CA ILE A 12 -2.83 25.89 -18.63
C ILE A 12 -3.84 25.17 -17.73
N ILE A 13 -5.15 25.35 -17.96
CA ILE A 13 -6.20 24.65 -17.20
C ILE A 13 -6.15 23.14 -17.47
N CYS A 14 -5.93 22.70 -18.71
CA CYS A 14 -5.74 21.29 -19.04
C CYS A 14 -4.50 20.69 -18.36
N CYS A 15 -3.38 21.41 -18.29
CA CYS A 15 -2.19 20.97 -17.55
C CYS A 15 -2.43 20.90 -16.04
N LEU A 16 -3.20 21.84 -15.46
CA LEU A 16 -3.57 21.85 -14.04
C LEU A 16 -4.59 20.75 -13.69
N MET A 17 -5.42 20.30 -14.64
CA MET A 17 -6.38 19.21 -14.45
C MET A 17 -5.73 17.82 -14.55
N LEU A 18 -4.51 17.72 -15.08
CA LEU A 18 -3.73 16.48 -15.14
C LEU A 18 -2.98 16.17 -13.84
N VAL A 19 -3.03 17.07 -12.85
CA VAL A 19 -2.38 16.88 -11.55
C VAL A 19 -3.28 16.11 -10.58
N SER A 20 -3.94 15.03 -11.04
CA SER A 20 -4.41 14.01 -10.09
C SER A 20 -3.18 13.19 -9.70
N CYS A 21 -2.47 13.64 -8.67
CA CYS A 21 -1.31 12.93 -8.15
C CYS A 21 -1.79 11.66 -7.45
N PHE A 22 -1.89 10.56 -8.20
CA PHE A 22 -1.93 9.24 -7.60
C PHE A 22 -0.60 9.00 -6.92
N ASP A 23 -0.64 8.47 -5.70
CA ASP A 23 0.55 8.21 -4.93
C ASP A 23 0.36 6.94 -4.12
N ASN A 24 1.46 6.22 -3.93
CA ASN A 24 1.47 4.97 -3.19
C ASN A 24 1.81 5.16 -1.71
N GLU A 25 2.00 6.39 -1.23
CA GLU A 25 2.38 6.62 0.16
C GLU A 25 1.42 5.97 1.16
N ILE A 26 2.04 5.27 2.11
CA ILE A 26 1.38 4.49 3.14
C ILE A 26 2.05 4.74 4.50
N TYR A 27 1.27 4.56 5.55
CA TYR A 27 1.73 4.49 6.93
C TYR A 27 1.11 3.28 7.63
N PHE A 28 1.63 2.93 8.80
CA PHE A 28 1.13 1.84 9.60
C PHE A 28 0.46 2.37 10.88
N ASP A 29 -0.82 2.05 11.05
CA ASP A 29 -1.53 2.30 12.30
C ASP A 29 -1.25 1.17 13.28
N LEU A 30 -0.43 1.47 14.29
CA LEU A 30 -0.03 0.51 15.34
C LEU A 30 -1.22 0.09 16.23
N THR A 31 -2.23 0.93 16.39
CA THR A 31 -3.38 0.63 17.27
C THR A 31 -4.29 -0.38 16.58
N ASN A 32 -4.65 -0.11 15.33
CA ASN A 32 -5.56 -0.96 14.55
C ASN A 32 -4.85 -2.11 13.83
N GLN A 33 -3.51 -2.07 13.78
CA GLN A 33 -2.67 -3.05 13.07
C GLN A 33 -3.04 -3.12 11.58
N THR A 34 -3.09 -1.94 10.97
CA THR A 34 -3.53 -1.72 9.59
C THR A 34 -2.52 -0.91 8.81
N ILE A 35 -2.34 -1.28 7.54
CA ILE A 35 -1.62 -0.48 6.54
C ILE A 35 -2.62 0.50 5.95
N CYS A 36 -2.31 1.79 5.95
CA CYS A 36 -3.20 2.87 5.55
C CYS A 36 -2.59 3.70 4.44
N SER A 37 -3.36 3.98 3.39
CA SER A 37 -3.00 4.91 2.31
C SER A 37 -3.17 6.36 2.76
N CYS A 38 -2.20 7.20 2.42
CA CYS A 38 -2.17 8.59 2.85
C CYS A 38 -3.19 9.50 2.15
N ASN A 39 -3.36 9.30 0.87
CA ASN A 39 -4.30 10.05 0.02
C ASN A 39 -5.70 9.40 -0.03
N LYS A 40 -5.99 8.44 0.88
CA LYS A 40 -7.25 7.67 0.93
C LYS A 40 -7.52 6.87 -0.35
N GLN A 41 -6.50 6.62 -1.17
CA GLN A 41 -6.63 5.77 -2.35
C GLN A 41 -6.71 4.30 -1.94
N ARG A 42 -7.28 3.49 -2.84
CA ARG A 42 -7.48 2.07 -2.56
C ARG A 42 -6.15 1.35 -2.69
N ILE A 43 -5.80 0.54 -1.71
CA ILE A 43 -4.65 -0.35 -1.79
C ILE A 43 -5.05 -1.55 -2.66
N ILE A 44 -4.31 -1.79 -3.75
CA ILE A 44 -4.59 -2.88 -4.70
C ILE A 44 -3.46 -3.90 -4.73
N ASN A 45 -2.22 -3.45 -4.50
CA ASN A 45 -1.02 -4.26 -4.63
C ASN A 45 -0.01 -3.90 -3.54
N LEU A 46 0.29 -4.85 -2.64
CA LEU A 46 1.32 -4.69 -1.61
C LEU A 46 2.32 -5.85 -1.65
N TYR A 47 3.58 -5.53 -1.43
CA TYR A 47 4.62 -6.49 -1.10
C TYR A 47 4.99 -6.35 0.38
N ILE A 48 5.18 -7.47 1.07
CA ILE A 48 5.63 -7.54 2.45
C ILE A 48 6.83 -8.49 2.51
N ASP A 49 8.02 -7.90 2.64
CA ASP A 49 9.30 -8.59 2.56
C ASP A 49 9.96 -8.63 3.94
N GLY A 50 10.16 -9.80 4.50
CA GLY A 50 10.87 -10.01 5.76
C GLY A 50 12.37 -9.98 5.56
N SER A 51 13.10 -9.47 6.54
CA SER A 51 14.56 -9.31 6.50
C SER A 51 15.35 -10.62 6.28
N ASN A 52 14.74 -11.78 6.52
CA ASN A 52 15.36 -13.10 6.38
C ASN A 52 15.16 -13.75 4.99
N SER A 53 14.66 -13.01 3.99
CA SER A 53 14.48 -13.46 2.58
C SER A 53 13.50 -14.62 2.35
N THR A 54 13.06 -15.32 3.40
CA THR A 54 12.12 -16.45 3.32
C THR A 54 10.68 -16.03 3.58
N ASN A 55 10.49 -14.91 4.29
CA ASN A 55 9.18 -14.36 4.56
C ASN A 55 8.80 -13.33 3.49
N PHE A 56 8.18 -13.79 2.41
CA PHE A 56 7.67 -12.92 1.35
C PHE A 56 6.17 -13.09 1.22
N TYR A 57 5.45 -11.98 1.12
CA TYR A 57 4.02 -12.00 0.84
C TYR A 57 3.62 -10.94 -0.19
N HIS A 58 2.86 -11.36 -1.20
CA HIS A 58 2.28 -10.47 -2.20
C HIS A 58 0.76 -10.43 -2.02
N TRP A 59 0.25 -9.26 -1.66
CA TRP A 59 -1.19 -9.03 -1.51
C TRP A 59 -1.75 -8.40 -2.78
N ILE A 60 -2.74 -9.08 -3.35
CA ILE A 60 -3.36 -8.69 -4.62
C ILE A 60 -4.87 -8.59 -4.40
N LEU A 61 -5.49 -7.48 -4.81
CA LEU A 61 -6.94 -7.37 -4.80
C LEU A 61 -7.54 -8.40 -5.76
N LYS A 62 -8.51 -9.17 -5.29
CA LYS A 62 -9.25 -10.13 -6.12
C LYS A 62 -10.00 -9.41 -7.24
N PRO A 63 -10.16 -10.04 -8.42
CA PRO A 63 -11.04 -9.55 -9.46
C PRO A 63 -12.44 -9.25 -8.92
N ASN A 64 -13.04 -8.14 -9.37
CA ASN A 64 -14.40 -7.71 -8.99
C ASN A 64 -14.60 -7.38 -7.50
N LYS A 65 -13.54 -7.31 -6.69
CA LYS A 65 -13.59 -6.80 -5.32
C LYS A 65 -13.24 -5.32 -5.27
N LYS A 66 -13.73 -4.63 -4.23
CA LYS A 66 -13.41 -3.23 -3.99
C LYS A 66 -12.25 -3.16 -2.99
N GLY A 67 -11.14 -2.57 -3.40
CA GLY A 67 -10.02 -2.27 -2.50
C GLY A 67 -10.42 -1.25 -1.44
N ALA A 68 -9.69 -1.26 -0.32
CA ALA A 68 -9.88 -0.33 0.79
C ALA A 68 -8.68 0.59 0.92
N SER A 69 -8.88 1.78 1.49
CA SER A 69 -7.78 2.70 1.82
C SER A 69 -6.99 2.26 3.05
N SER A 70 -7.47 1.26 3.77
CA SER A 70 -6.79 0.64 4.91
C SER A 70 -6.99 -0.86 4.88
N VAL A 71 -5.93 -1.62 5.12
CA VAL A 71 -5.92 -3.08 5.10
C VAL A 71 -5.32 -3.60 6.39
N SER A 72 -6.09 -4.40 7.14
CA SER A 72 -5.62 -5.04 8.38
C SER A 72 -4.72 -6.21 8.06
N ILE A 73 -3.60 -6.31 8.78
CA ILE A 73 -2.68 -7.46 8.69
C ILE A 73 -3.01 -8.57 9.70
N ARG A 74 -4.01 -8.37 10.58
CA ARG A 74 -4.38 -9.35 11.63
C ARG A 74 -5.65 -10.12 11.33
N THR A 75 -6.54 -9.55 10.54
CA THR A 75 -7.81 -10.17 10.16
C THR A 75 -7.74 -10.65 8.72
N GLU A 76 -8.33 -11.80 8.47
CA GLU A 76 -8.51 -12.29 7.10
C GLU A 76 -9.24 -11.23 6.26
N ASN A 77 -8.63 -10.85 5.14
CA ASN A 77 -9.24 -9.92 4.21
C ASN A 77 -9.72 -10.67 2.98
N SER A 78 -11.01 -10.99 2.95
CA SER A 78 -11.61 -11.79 1.88
C SER A 78 -11.52 -11.12 0.50
N ASN A 79 -11.23 -9.81 0.43
CA ASN A 79 -11.07 -9.08 -0.82
C ASN A 79 -9.71 -9.29 -1.48
N TYR A 80 -8.70 -9.78 -0.77
CA TYR A 80 -7.36 -9.98 -1.30
C TYR A 80 -7.02 -11.47 -1.41
N VAL A 81 -6.16 -11.79 -2.37
CA VAL A 81 -5.33 -13.00 -2.37
C VAL A 81 -3.99 -12.61 -1.77
N ILE A 82 -3.42 -13.48 -0.93
CA ILE A 82 -2.09 -13.32 -0.39
C ILE A 82 -1.26 -14.51 -0.88
N GLU A 83 -0.23 -14.24 -1.67
CA GLU A 83 0.66 -15.25 -2.23
C GLU A 83 2.02 -15.22 -1.50
N ASN A 84 2.65 -16.37 -1.34
CA ASN A 84 4.03 -16.45 -0.83
C ASN A 84 5.07 -16.39 -1.98
N MET A 85 6.36 -16.55 -1.68
CA MET A 85 7.43 -16.55 -2.70
C MET A 85 7.28 -17.63 -3.78
N TRP A 86 6.47 -18.65 -3.54
CA TRP A 86 6.22 -19.77 -4.44
C TRP A 86 4.89 -19.61 -5.20
N ASN A 87 4.26 -18.42 -5.12
CA ASN A 87 2.95 -18.11 -5.69
C ASN A 87 1.80 -19.00 -5.13
N GLU A 88 1.96 -19.52 -3.90
CA GLU A 88 0.90 -20.28 -3.24
C GLU A 88 -0.05 -19.34 -2.49
N ASP A 89 -1.37 -19.54 -2.65
CA ASP A 89 -2.38 -18.81 -1.88
C ASP A 89 -2.33 -19.19 -0.39
N VAL A 90 -1.86 -18.25 0.41
CA VAL A 90 -1.76 -18.35 1.88
C VAL A 90 -2.77 -17.45 2.60
N SER A 91 -3.79 -16.91 1.91
CA SER A 91 -4.73 -15.92 2.46
C SER A 91 -5.34 -16.31 3.81
N LYS A 92 -5.70 -17.59 3.97
CA LYS A 92 -6.31 -18.11 5.21
C LYS A 92 -5.33 -18.36 6.36
N LYS A 93 -4.03 -18.39 6.05
CA LYS A 93 -2.95 -18.74 7.00
C LYS A 93 -1.99 -17.58 7.23
N PHE A 94 -2.14 -16.47 6.50
CA PHE A 94 -1.26 -15.33 6.59
C PHE A 94 -1.15 -14.83 8.02
N ARG A 95 0.08 -14.78 8.53
CA ARG A 95 0.47 -14.11 9.77
C ARG A 95 1.91 -13.66 9.63
N LEU A 96 2.24 -12.49 10.18
CA LEU A 96 3.62 -12.08 10.33
C LEU A 96 4.32 -12.97 11.35
N GLN A 97 5.59 -13.29 11.07
CA GLN A 97 6.42 -14.07 11.96
C GLN A 97 6.82 -13.25 13.20
N PRO A 98 7.00 -13.89 14.36
CA PRO A 98 7.56 -13.25 15.54
C PRO A 98 8.95 -12.66 15.33
N ASN A 99 9.28 -11.59 16.07
CA ASN A 99 10.61 -10.99 16.17
C ASN A 99 11.26 -10.71 14.80
N THR A 100 10.46 -10.30 13.81
CA THR A 100 10.90 -10.13 12.42
C THR A 100 10.68 -8.68 12.00
N GLU A 101 11.64 -8.13 11.26
CA GLU A 101 11.53 -6.86 10.57
C GLU A 101 11.02 -7.09 9.15
N TYR A 102 10.09 -6.24 8.71
CA TYR A 102 9.53 -6.29 7.35
C TYR A 102 9.61 -4.93 6.68
N GLU A 103 9.91 -4.92 5.38
CA GLU A 103 9.62 -3.81 4.49
C GLU A 103 8.25 -4.05 3.83
N ILE A 104 7.38 -3.06 3.89
CA ILE A 104 6.10 -3.05 3.18
C ILE A 104 6.20 -2.05 2.05
N ARG A 105 5.88 -2.49 0.83
CA ARG A 105 5.87 -1.67 -0.38
C ARG A 105 4.48 -1.66 -1.01
N ASN A 106 3.94 -0.48 -1.24
CA ASN A 106 2.72 -0.28 -1.99
C ASN A 106 3.04 0.05 -3.45
N ASN A 107 2.54 -0.80 -4.36
CA ASN A 107 2.70 -0.68 -5.81
C ASN A 107 1.33 -0.61 -6.51
N THR A 108 0.36 0.04 -5.86
CA THR A 108 -1.01 0.17 -6.39
C THR A 108 -1.04 0.95 -7.70
N PHE A 109 -0.33 2.07 -7.78
CA PHE A 109 -0.24 2.93 -8.96
C PHE A 109 1.14 2.78 -9.58
N GLY A 110 1.21 2.21 -10.79
CA GLY A 110 2.48 1.84 -11.43
C GLY A 110 3.30 3.02 -11.96
N ASP A 111 2.67 4.18 -12.16
CA ASP A 111 3.27 5.43 -12.61
C ASP A 111 3.62 6.39 -11.46
N ALA A 112 3.24 6.05 -10.23
CA ALA A 112 3.59 6.81 -9.03
C ALA A 112 4.86 6.27 -8.37
N ALA A 113 5.56 7.13 -7.62
CA ALA A 113 6.65 6.69 -6.77
C ALA A 113 6.18 5.60 -5.80
N GLY A 114 7.01 4.61 -5.52
CA GLY A 114 6.65 3.52 -4.60
C GLY A 114 6.52 4.03 -3.16
N GLY A 115 5.45 3.64 -2.48
CA GLY A 115 5.27 3.94 -1.05
C GLY A 115 5.87 2.81 -0.23
N LYS A 116 6.86 3.11 0.61
CA LYS A 116 7.49 2.12 1.48
C LYS A 116 7.48 2.54 2.95
N LEU A 117 7.40 1.53 3.82
CA LEU A 117 7.59 1.66 5.27
C LEU A 117 8.22 0.38 5.83
N THR A 118 8.88 0.48 6.97
CA THR A 118 9.47 -0.62 7.71
C THR A 118 8.71 -0.85 9.01
N ILE A 119 8.36 -2.11 9.31
CA ILE A 119 7.73 -2.52 10.56
C ILE A 119 8.55 -3.58 11.29
N LYS A 120 8.35 -3.69 12.61
CA LYS A 120 8.91 -4.78 13.43
C LYS A 120 7.85 -5.46 14.27
N THR A 121 7.90 -6.77 14.34
CA THR A 121 7.01 -7.57 15.18
C THR A 121 7.64 -7.96 16.51
N ASN A 122 6.81 -8.16 17.53
CA ASN A 122 7.21 -8.75 18.80
C ASN A 122 7.21 -10.30 18.74
N ASN A 123 7.41 -10.95 19.88
CA ASN A 123 7.41 -12.40 20.02
C ASN A 123 6.07 -13.09 19.70
N LYS A 124 4.98 -12.34 19.47
CA LYS A 124 3.66 -12.85 19.07
C LYS A 124 3.31 -12.51 17.62
N GLY A 125 4.24 -11.96 16.84
CA GLY A 125 3.99 -11.52 15.46
C GLY A 125 3.12 -10.24 15.38
N VAL A 126 2.95 -9.52 16.49
CA VAL A 126 2.22 -8.24 16.53
C VAL A 126 3.19 -7.11 16.24
N VAL A 127 2.80 -6.16 15.39
CA VAL A 127 3.64 -5.03 15.03
C VAL A 127 3.72 -4.06 16.20
N ILE A 128 4.94 -3.77 16.65
CA ILE A 128 5.23 -2.88 17.78
C ILE A 128 6.00 -1.63 17.37
N TYR A 129 6.46 -1.57 16.13
CA TYR A 129 7.20 -0.45 15.57
C TYR A 129 6.87 -0.32 14.09
N ALA A 130 6.76 0.92 13.65
CA ALA A 130 6.76 1.31 12.25
C ALA A 130 7.56 2.62 12.11
N ASP A 131 8.35 2.76 11.05
CA ASP A 131 9.07 4.01 10.75
C ASP A 131 8.12 5.14 10.30
N LYS A 132 6.95 4.79 9.76
CA LYS A 132 5.87 5.71 9.39
C LYS A 132 4.57 5.31 10.07
N THR A 133 4.11 6.12 11.01
CA THR A 133 2.85 5.92 11.76
C THR A 133 1.77 6.96 11.43
N SER A 134 2.09 7.92 10.58
CA SER A 134 1.17 8.89 9.99
C SER A 134 1.70 9.32 8.62
N CYS A 135 0.86 10.01 7.86
CA CYS A 135 1.29 10.74 6.67
C CYS A 135 1.99 12.04 7.08
N GLN A 136 2.93 12.52 6.28
CA GLN A 136 3.63 13.78 6.49
C GLN A 136 3.31 14.77 5.38
#